data_AF-A0A8D5FYL8-F1
#
_entry.id   AF-A0A8D5FYL8-F1
#
_cell.length_a   1.000
_cell.length_b   1.000
_cell.length_c   1.000
_cell.angle_alpha   90.00
_cell.angle_beta   90.00
_cell.angle_gamma   90.00
#
_symmetry.space_group_name_H-M   'P 1'
#
loop_
_entity.id
_entity.type
_entity.pdbx_description
1 polymer ?
#
loop_
_entity_poly.entity_id
_entity_poly.type
_entity_poly.pdbx_seq_one_letter_code
_entity_poly.pdbx_strand_id
1 'polypeptide(L)' 'MTTEILLLSLLFFFAINAPIAVAIGMSSVIAIVVQGDFPLMMVAQRMFSGTDSFHLMAVPLFMFAGVLMEAGESADES' A
#
# COMPACT_ATOMS: atom_id res chain seq x y z
N MET A 1 6.32 10.30 -22.44
CA MET A 1 6.83 8.92 -22.58
C MET A 1 6.34 8.03 -21.44
N THR A 2 6.95 7.99 -20.24
CA THR A 2 6.51 7.03 -19.20
C THR A 2 5.22 7.35 -18.49
N THR A 3 4.93 8.63 -18.24
CA THR A 3 3.63 9.03 -17.67
C THR A 3 2.47 8.64 -18.58
N GLU A 4 2.66 8.71 -19.90
CA GLU A 4 1.67 8.32 -20.90
C GLU A 4 1.44 6.81 -20.90
N ILE A 5 2.51 6.01 -20.83
CA ILE A 5 2.43 4.54 -20.72
C ILE A 5 1.70 4.12 -19.44
N LEU A 6 1.99 4.79 -18.32
CA LEU A 6 1.35 4.53 -17.04
C LEU A 6 -0.14 4.87 -17.09
N LEU A 7 -0.51 6.04 -17.61
CA LEU A 7 -1.91 6.46 -17.73
C LEU A 7 -2.70 5.55 -18.69
N LEU A 8 -2.15 5.23 -19.86
CA LEU A 8 -2.83 4.40 -20.86
C LEU A 8 -3.03 2.96 -20.36
N SER A 9 -2.01 2.36 -19.72
CA SER A 9 -2.14 1.02 -19.14
C SER A 9 -3.11 0.98 -17.95
N LEU A 10 -3.11 1.99 -17.09
CA LEU A 10 -4.05 2.10 -15.98
C LEU A 10 -5.50 2.19 -16.49
N LEU A 11 -5.75 3.03 -17.50
CA LEU A 11 -7.08 3.22 -18.07
C LEU A 11 -7.60 1.95 -18.75
N PHE A 12 -6.70 1.19 -19.39
CA PHE A 12 -6.99 -0.13 -19.92
C PHE A 12 -7.37 -1.14 -18.82
N PHE A 13 -6.62 -1.21 -17.72
CA PHE A 13 -6.95 -2.09 -16.58
C PHE A 13 -8.27 -1.73 -15.89
N PHE A 14 -8.63 -0.44 -15.86
CA PHE A 14 -9.92 0.01 -15.34
C PHE A 14 -11.07 -0.36 -16.27
N ALA A 15 -10.88 -0.28 -17.59
CA ALA A 15 -11.91 -0.69 -18.56
C ALA A 15 -12.30 -2.18 -18.44
N ILE A 16 -11.35 -3.04 -18.03
CA ILE A 16 -11.60 -4.47 -17.81
C ILE A 16 -12.09 -4.81 -16.39
N ASN A 17 -12.47 -3.81 -15.58
CA ASN A 17 -12.92 -3.97 -14.19
C ASN A 17 -11.92 -4.75 -13.29
N ALA A 18 -10.62 -4.64 -13.57
CA ALA A 18 -9.62 -5.27 -12.71
C ALA A 18 -9.62 -4.64 -11.31
N PRO A 19 -9.29 -5.41 -10.26
CA PRO A 19 -9.10 -4.85 -8.92
C PRO A 19 -8.12 -3.68 -8.95
N ILE A 20 -8.50 -2.55 -8.34
CA ILE A 20 -7.77 -1.28 -8.40
C ILE A 20 -6.30 -1.45 -7.98
N ALA A 21 -6.05 -2.26 -6.94
CA ALA A 21 -4.69 -2.56 -6.47
C ALA A 21 -3.84 -3.25 -7.54
N VAL A 22 -4.42 -4.19 -8.29
CA VAL A 22 -3.73 -4.93 -9.37
C VAL A 22 -3.48 -4.01 -10.56
N ALA A 23 -4.46 -3.18 -10.92
CA ALA A 23 -4.34 -2.20 -12.00
C ALA A 23 -3.18 -1.22 -11.77
N ILE A 24 -3.09 -0.63 -10.58
CA ILE A 24 -2.04 0.34 -10.20
C ILE A 24 -0.67 -0.34 -10.13
N GLY A 25 -0.60 -1.54 -9.56
CA GLY A 25 0.65 -2.31 -9.47
C GLY A 25 1.19 -2.67 -10.85
N MET A 26 0.35 -3.24 -11.71
CA MET A 26 0.74 -3.67 -13.06
C MET A 26 1.10 -2.49 -13.97
N SER A 27 0.32 -1.40 -13.96
CA SER A 27 0.65 -0.21 -14.76
C SER A 27 1.99 0.41 -14.35
N SER A 28 2.29 0.42 -13.05
CA SER A 28 3.56 0.94 -12.52
C SER A 28 4.74 0.06 -12.91
N VAL A 29 4.60 -1.27 -12.82
CA VAL A 29 5.65 -2.22 -13.23
C VAL A 29 5.94 -2.09 -14.73
N ILE A 30 4.90 -2.00 -15.58
CA ILE A 30 5.06 -1.80 -17.03
C ILE A 30 5.83 -0.51 -17.33
N ALA A 31 5.49 0.59 -16.65
CA ALA A 31 6.18 1.86 -16.83
C ALA A 31 7.66 1.81 -16.41
N ILE A 32 7.98 1.12 -15.32
CA ILE A 32 9.36 0.94 -14.83
C ILE A 32 10.19 0.09 -15.81
N VAL A 33 9.62 -1.03 -16.29
CA VAL A 33 10.31 -1.94 -17.22
C VAL A 33 10.60 -1.27 -18.56
N VAL A 34 9.66 -0.46 -19.08
CA VAL A 34 9.86 0.25 -20.35
C VAL A 34 10.86 1.41 -20.22
N GLN A 35 11.02 2.00 -19.04
CA GLN A 35 12.01 3.07 -18.81
C GLN A 35 13.44 2.54 -18.74
N GLY A 36 13.66 1.29 -18.31
CA GLY A 36 14.97 0.61 -18.31
C GLY A 36 16.02 1.11 -17.32
N ASP A 37 16.02 2.42 -16.99
CA ASP A 37 17.06 3.09 -16.19
C ASP A 37 16.71 3.31 -14.71
N PHE A 38 15.60 2.74 -14.22
CA PHE A 38 15.20 2.92 -12.82
C PHE A 38 15.91 1.91 -11.91
N PRO A 39 16.74 2.33 -10.94
CA PRO A 39 17.36 1.40 -10.01
C PRO A 39 16.27 0.71 -9.18
N LEU A 40 16.12 -0.61 -9.34
CA LEU A 40 15.13 -1.43 -8.62
C LEU A 40 15.22 -1.24 -7.09
N MET A 41 16.43 -0.93 -6.59
CA MET A 41 16.65 -0.60 -5.18
C MET A 41 15.81 0.59 -4.71
N MET A 42 15.65 1.64 -5.52
CA MET A 42 14.78 2.78 -5.18
C MET A 42 13.29 2.38 -5.16
N VAL A 43 12.89 1.43 -6.00
CA VAL A 43 11.51 0.91 -5.99
C VAL A 43 11.24 0.15 -4.70
N ALA A 44 12.14 -0.77 -4.32
CA ALA A 44 12.04 -1.51 -3.07
C ALA A 44 12.02 -0.57 -1.84
N GLN A 45 12.88 0.44 -1.80
CA GLN A 45 12.89 1.43 -0.72
C GLN A 45 11.57 2.23 -0.63
N ARG A 46 11.00 2.65 -1.77
CA ARG A 46 9.72 3.37 -1.81
C ARG A 46 8.54 2.50 -1.37
N MET A 47 8.52 1.23 -1.75
CA MET A 47 7.49 0.27 -1.29
C MET A 47 7.55 0.06 0.22
N PHE A 48 8.77 -0.08 0.78
CA PHE A 48 8.98 -0.23 2.22
C PHE A 48 8.55 1.03 2.99
N SER A 49 8.98 2.21 2.52
CA SER A 49 8.59 3.50 3.10
C SER A 49 7.08 3.77 3.04
N GLY A 50 6.37 3.25 2.02
CA GLY A 50 4.90 3.34 1.95
C GLY A 50 4.18 2.39 2.92
N THR A 51 4.82 1.28 3.28
CA THR A 51 4.28 0.29 4.23
C THR A 51 4.47 0.74 5.68
N ASP A 52 5.46 1.59 5.94
CA ASP A 52 5.70 2.26 7.23
C ASP A 52 4.68 3.39 7.53
N SER A 53 3.54 3.37 6.86
CA SER A 53 2.45 4.31 7.09
C SER A 53 1.96 4.20 8.53
N PHE A 54 1.94 5.35 9.22
CA PHE A 54 1.36 5.50 10.56
C PHE A 54 -0.03 4.85 10.69
N HIS A 55 -0.82 4.81 9.62
CA HIS A 55 -2.15 4.18 9.63
C HIS A 55 -2.09 2.66 9.75
N LEU A 56 -1.14 1.99 9.10
CA LEU A 56 -0.97 0.54 9.17
C LEU A 56 -0.53 0.10 10.57
N MET A 57 0.24 0.92 11.28
CA MET A 57 0.59 0.70 12.69
C MET A 57 -0.48 1.18 13.69
N ALA A 58 -1.27 2.20 13.35
CA ALA A 58 -2.31 2.72 14.23
C ALA A 58 -3.42 1.68 14.49
N VAL A 59 -3.85 0.95 13.47
CA VAL A 59 -4.90 -0.08 13.59
C VAL A 59 -4.57 -1.16 14.64
N PRO A 60 -3.40 -1.83 14.59
CA PRO A 60 -3.04 -2.82 15.61
C PRO A 60 -2.81 -2.20 16.99
N LEU A 61 -2.28 -0.98 17.07
CA LEU A 61 -2.08 -0.30 18.36
C LEU A 61 -3.43 0.06 19.02
N PHE A 62 -4.42 0.51 18.25
CA PHE A 62 -5.78 0.77 18.75
C PHE A 62 -6.48 -0.50 19.20
N MET A 63 -6.35 -1.60 18.43
CA MET A 63 -6.84 -2.91 18.83
C MET A 63 -6.20 -3.38 20.14
N PHE A 64 -4.89 -3.21 20.29
CA PHE A 64 -4.17 -3.57 21.51
C PHE A 64 -4.57 -2.70 22.71
N ALA A 65 -4.68 -1.38 22.52
CA ALA A 65 -5.15 -0.47 23.56
C ALA A 65 -6.57 -0.81 24.01
N GLY A 66 -7.47 -1.17 23.09
CA GLY A 66 -8.82 -1.62 23.43
C GLY A 66 -8.84 -2.83 24.36
N VAL A 67 -8.05 -3.86 24.06
CA VAL A 67 -7.92 -5.05 24.92
C VAL A 67 -7.31 -4.69 26.29
N LEU A 68 -6.36 -3.77 26.32
CA LEU A 68 -5.71 -3.34 27.56
C LEU A 68 -6.68 -2.53 28.46
N MET A 69 -7.56 -1.73 27.86
CA MET A 69 -8.61 -0.98 28.56
C MET A 69 -9.68 -1.91 29.15
N GLU A 70 -10.13 -2.90 28.37
CA GLU A 70 -11.09 -3.92 28.84
C GLU A 70 -10.51 -4.73 30.02
N ALA A 71 -9.23 -5.13 29.91
CA ALA A 71 -8.55 -5.84 30.99
C ALA A 71 -8.38 -4.99 32.26
N GLY A 72 -8.10 -3.69 32.11
CA GLY A 72 -7.98 -2.77 33.24
C GLY A 72 -9.30 -2.55 33.99
N GLU A 73 -10.42 -2.50 33.26
CA GLU A 73 -11.76 -2.34 33.84
C GLU A 73 -12.21 -3.59 34.61
N SER A 74 -11.89 -4.78 34.11
CA SER A 74 -12.18 -6.05 34.80
C SER A 74 -11.36 -6.30 36.09
N ALA A 75 -10.30 -5.52 36.33
CA ALA A 75 -9.45 -5.66 37.52
C ALA A 75 -9.91 -4.79 38.72
N ASP A 76 -10.82 -3.84 38.51
CA ASP A 76 -11.35 -2.94 39.55
C ASP A 76 -12.71 -3.41 40.11
N GLU A 77 -13.31 -4.46 39.52
CA GLU A 77 -14.62 -5.02 39.93
C GLU A 77 -14.52 -6.30 40.82
N SER A 78 -13.31 -6.70 41.24
CA SER A 78 -13.06 -7.83 42.16
C SER A 78 -12.40 -7.40 43.46
#